data_AF-A0A8T5UMP7-F1
#
_entry.id   AF-A0A8T5UMP7-F1
#
_cell.length_a   1.000
_cell.length_b   1.000
_cell.length_c   1.000
_cell.angle_alpha   90.00
_cell.angle_beta   90.00
_cell.angle_gamma   90.00
#
_symmetry.space_group_name_H-M   'P 1'
#
loop_
_entity.id
_entity.type
_entity.pdbx_description
1 polymer ?
#
loop_
_entity_poly.entity_id
_entity_poly.type
_entity_poly.pdbx_seq_one_letter_code
_entity_poly.pdbx_strand_id
1 'polypeptide(L)'
;MVGSHSKSFFGQNTGIIVSSSSSSDPFMFIHCFKKKPNGIWEKPSSNEGKAIKISLEEIVMILKVLNHESHKWQTQHIFKDKETAVSFNWEDVNHEVLWINVNNYSKRLNLAQSEILRLLLMHLLDEKIINSTFLNKSNTDGLKERNQKNYFQLDEINFPLNDQNFHHEYSNAAETPNDTSNLYGSIIGETEKAVLIDFIKKEEWIPKSAIDNKYLQQKNIKQKFSINNWILKKLNLIL
;
A
#
# COMPACT_ATOMS: atom_id res chain seq x y z
N MET A 1 11.59 9.18 -10.05
CA MET A 1 11.23 7.98 -9.26
C MET A 1 12.30 6.93 -9.51
N VAL A 2 12.81 6.29 -8.46
CA VAL A 2 13.77 5.18 -8.60
C VAL A 2 12.97 3.96 -9.03
N GLY A 3 13.33 3.33 -10.16
CA GLY A 3 12.59 2.19 -10.72
C GLY A 3 12.88 0.85 -10.05
N SER A 4 13.76 0.83 -9.04
CA SER A 4 14.12 -0.37 -8.30
C SER A 4 14.23 -0.11 -6.81
N HIS A 5 13.86 -1.12 -6.02
CA HIS A 5 13.84 -1.07 -4.55
C HIS A 5 14.44 -2.34 -4.00
N SER A 6 15.16 -2.22 -2.89
CA SER A 6 15.71 -3.37 -2.17
C SER A 6 15.86 -3.03 -0.69
N LYS A 7 15.26 -3.86 0.16
CA LYS A 7 15.38 -3.75 1.62
C LYS A 7 15.70 -5.10 2.22
N SER A 8 16.75 -5.13 3.03
CA SER A 8 17.19 -6.34 3.72
C SER A 8 16.80 -6.33 5.20
N PHE A 9 16.42 -7.50 5.69
CA PHE A 9 16.13 -7.77 7.10
C PHE A 9 16.93 -9.00 7.54
N PHE A 10 18.10 -8.75 8.13
CA PHE A 10 18.99 -9.81 8.63
C PHE A 10 18.79 -10.03 10.13
N GLY A 11 18.90 -11.29 10.55
CA GLY A 11 19.04 -11.71 11.94
C GLY A 11 20.33 -12.50 12.13
N GLN A 12 20.41 -13.29 13.20
CA GLN A 12 21.60 -14.09 13.50
C GLN A 12 21.80 -15.23 12.48
N ASN A 13 20.73 -15.96 12.14
CA ASN A 13 20.81 -17.19 11.35
C ASN A 13 19.97 -17.17 10.07
N THR A 14 19.05 -16.23 9.93
CA THR A 14 18.20 -16.07 8.73
C THR A 14 18.12 -14.61 8.30
N GLY A 15 18.04 -14.40 7.00
CA GLY A 15 17.89 -13.10 6.37
C GLY A 15 16.88 -13.16 5.25
N ILE A 16 16.12 -12.09 5.10
CA ILE A 16 15.24 -11.88 3.94
C ILE A 16 15.59 -10.58 3.24
N ILE A 17 15.40 -10.53 1.92
CA ILE A 17 15.51 -9.32 1.11
C ILE A 17 14.21 -9.19 0.33
N VAL A 18 13.53 -8.07 0.52
CA VAL A 18 12.39 -7.66 -0.31
C VAL A 18 12.91 -6.77 -1.41
N SER A 19 12.67 -7.15 -2.66
CA SER A 19 13.20 -6.43 -3.82
C SER A 19 12.18 -6.28 -4.94
N SER A 20 12.30 -5.19 -5.68
CA SER A 20 11.59 -4.93 -6.92
C SER A 20 12.60 -4.39 -7.92
N SER A 21 12.85 -5.12 -9.00
CA SER A 21 13.85 -4.71 -10.02
C SER A 21 13.31 -3.71 -11.03
N SER A 22 11.98 -3.66 -11.20
CA SER A 22 11.30 -2.74 -12.09
C SER A 22 9.97 -2.29 -11.49
N SER A 23 9.60 -1.04 -11.73
CA SER A 23 8.27 -0.51 -11.45
C SER A 23 7.20 -1.07 -12.39
N SER A 24 7.59 -1.46 -13.61
CA SER A 24 6.68 -1.96 -14.65
C SER A 24 6.30 -3.43 -14.49
N ASP A 25 7.01 -4.17 -13.64
CA ASP A 25 6.73 -5.58 -13.40
C ASP A 25 5.67 -5.71 -12.29
N PRO A 26 4.55 -6.44 -12.51
CA PRO A 26 3.43 -6.54 -11.55
C PRO A 26 3.72 -7.53 -10.41
N PHE A 27 4.94 -7.53 -9.89
CA PHE A 27 5.39 -8.41 -8.83
C PHE A 27 6.63 -7.88 -8.14
N MET A 28 6.91 -8.39 -6.95
CA MET A 28 8.18 -8.22 -6.26
C MET A 28 8.81 -9.59 -5.97
N PHE A 29 10.01 -9.61 -5.40
CA PHE A 29 10.65 -10.82 -4.91
C PHE A 29 10.88 -10.75 -3.41
N ILE A 30 10.77 -11.91 -2.77
CA ILE A 30 11.33 -12.16 -1.44
C ILE A 30 12.44 -13.19 -1.61
N HIS A 31 13.66 -12.78 -1.30
CA HIS A 31 14.83 -13.65 -1.25
C HIS A 31 15.10 -14.05 0.20
N CYS A 32 15.30 -15.33 0.45
CA CYS A 32 15.56 -15.90 1.76
C CYS A 32 16.93 -16.56 1.78
N PHE A 33 17.64 -16.35 2.89
CA PHE A 33 18.98 -16.88 3.14
C PHE A 33 19.06 -17.40 4.57
N LYS A 34 19.83 -18.47 4.77
CA LYS A 34 20.27 -18.89 6.10
C LYS A 34 21.79 -18.92 6.23
N LYS A 35 22.25 -18.79 7.46
CA LYS A 35 23.65 -19.00 7.84
C LYS A 35 23.89 -20.50 7.96
N LYS A 36 24.90 -21.01 7.26
CA LYS A 36 25.32 -22.41 7.32
C LYS A 36 25.99 -22.72 8.68
N PRO A 37 26.11 -24.00 9.07
CA PRO A 37 26.76 -24.38 10.32
C PRO A 37 28.21 -23.86 10.47
N ASN A 38 28.91 -23.68 9.36
CA ASN A 38 30.25 -23.09 9.31
C ASN A 38 30.27 -21.56 9.45
N GLY A 39 29.12 -20.93 9.70
CA GLY A 39 28.98 -19.48 9.88
C GLY A 39 28.91 -18.68 8.57
N ILE A 40 28.97 -19.31 7.40
CA ILE A 40 28.91 -18.64 6.11
C ILE A 40 27.46 -18.52 5.65
N TRP A 41 27.03 -17.35 5.19
CA TRP A 41 25.71 -17.17 4.59
C TRP A 41 25.58 -17.90 3.25
N GLU A 42 24.40 -18.43 2.99
CA GLU A 42 24.04 -18.93 1.67
C GLU A 42 24.19 -17.84 0.60
N LYS A 43 24.65 -18.24 -0.59
CA LYS A 43 24.88 -17.32 -1.71
C LYS A 43 23.98 -17.68 -2.91
N PRO A 44 23.21 -16.71 -3.44
CA PRO A 44 22.46 -16.91 -4.69
C PRO A 44 23.34 -17.38 -5.85
N SER A 45 24.58 -16.89 -5.93
CA SER A 45 25.55 -17.25 -6.97
C SER A 45 25.91 -18.74 -6.99
N SER A 46 25.66 -19.44 -5.90
CA SER A 46 25.89 -20.88 -5.75
C SER A 46 24.59 -21.68 -5.76
N ASN A 47 23.48 -21.08 -6.24
CA ASN A 47 22.14 -21.66 -6.24
C ASN A 47 21.64 -22.03 -4.82
N GLU A 48 22.11 -21.31 -3.81
CA GLU A 48 21.67 -21.43 -2.42
C GLU A 48 20.64 -20.35 -2.07
N GLY A 49 19.89 -20.56 -0.99
CA GLY A 49 18.78 -19.69 -0.60
C GLY A 49 17.48 -20.05 -1.34
N LYS A 50 16.50 -19.16 -1.26
CA LYS A 50 15.23 -19.30 -1.98
C LYS A 50 14.72 -17.94 -2.41
N ALA A 51 14.37 -17.79 -3.67
CA ALA A 51 13.66 -16.62 -4.16
C ALA A 51 12.21 -17.03 -4.48
N ILE A 52 11.25 -16.24 -4.01
CA ILE A 52 9.83 -16.37 -4.37
C ILE A 52 9.37 -15.06 -5.00
N LYS A 53 8.58 -15.18 -6.05
CA LYS A 53 7.90 -14.07 -6.71
C LYS A 53 6.62 -13.80 -5.94
N ILE A 54 6.27 -12.56 -5.66
CA ILE A 54 5.03 -12.18 -4.96
C ILE A 54 4.20 -11.31 -5.90
N SER A 55 2.97 -11.71 -6.21
CA SER A 55 2.06 -10.95 -7.08
C SER A 55 1.47 -9.73 -6.37
N LEU A 56 0.76 -8.85 -7.10
CA LEU A 56 0.07 -7.70 -6.50
C LEU A 56 -1.00 -8.14 -5.49
N GLU A 57 -1.77 -9.18 -5.81
CA GLU A 57 -2.79 -9.74 -4.91
C GLU A 57 -2.16 -10.28 -3.62
N GLU A 58 -1.00 -10.92 -3.73
CA GLU A 58 -0.28 -11.42 -2.57
C GLU A 58 0.31 -10.27 -1.74
N ILE A 59 0.79 -9.19 -2.36
CA ILE A 59 1.19 -7.96 -1.65
C ILE A 59 0.00 -7.41 -0.86
N VAL A 60 -1.19 -7.34 -1.46
CA VAL A 60 -2.43 -6.91 -0.77
C VAL A 60 -2.71 -7.80 0.43
N MET A 61 -2.65 -9.13 0.27
CA MET A 61 -2.92 -10.05 1.38
C MET A 61 -1.89 -9.94 2.51
N ILE A 62 -0.61 -9.73 2.18
CA ILE A 62 0.44 -9.47 3.18
C ILE A 62 0.17 -8.14 3.90
N LEU A 63 -0.25 -7.09 3.18
CA LEU A 63 -0.62 -5.80 3.78
C LEU A 63 -1.80 -5.93 4.74
N LYS A 64 -2.81 -6.78 4.45
CA LYS A 64 -3.89 -7.05 5.41
C LYS A 64 -3.38 -7.64 6.71
N VAL A 65 -2.35 -8.50 6.66
CA VAL A 65 -1.68 -8.99 7.87
C VAL A 65 -0.94 -7.87 8.59
N LEU A 66 -0.15 -7.08 7.87
CA LEU A 66 0.63 -5.98 8.43
C LEU A 66 -0.22 -4.83 9.01
N ASN A 67 -1.42 -4.63 8.48
CA ASN A 67 -2.41 -3.66 8.99
C ASN A 67 -3.27 -4.22 10.13
N HIS A 68 -2.99 -5.44 10.59
CA HIS A 68 -3.75 -6.15 11.63
C HIS A 68 -5.22 -6.43 11.28
N GLU A 69 -5.58 -6.39 9.99
CA GLU A 69 -6.90 -6.81 9.49
C GLU A 69 -7.03 -8.34 9.45
N SER A 70 -5.90 -9.06 9.51
CA SER A 70 -5.85 -10.51 9.57
C SER A 70 -4.65 -10.95 10.40
N HIS A 71 -4.83 -11.90 11.30
CA HIS A 71 -3.74 -12.38 12.15
C HIS A 71 -2.69 -13.20 11.37
N LYS A 72 -3.13 -13.88 10.29
CA LYS A 72 -2.30 -14.74 9.46
C LYS A 72 -2.79 -14.76 8.01
N TRP A 73 -1.85 -14.92 7.08
CA TRP A 73 -2.08 -15.29 5.69
C TRP A 73 -1.07 -16.37 5.25
N GLN A 74 -1.48 -17.23 4.32
CA GLN A 74 -0.60 -18.26 3.74
C GLN A 74 -1.00 -18.59 2.29
N THR A 75 -0.03 -19.06 1.50
CA THR A 75 -0.19 -19.49 0.11
C THR A 75 0.80 -20.59 -0.25
N GLN A 76 0.59 -21.26 -1.38
CA GLN A 76 1.50 -22.27 -1.94
C GLN A 76 1.88 -21.90 -3.37
N HIS A 77 3.19 -21.84 -3.63
CA HIS A 77 3.74 -21.56 -4.95
C HIS A 77 4.23 -22.86 -5.58
N ILE A 78 3.79 -23.17 -6.80
CA ILE A 78 4.23 -24.36 -7.54
C ILE A 78 5.13 -23.91 -8.68
N PHE A 79 6.37 -24.40 -8.69
CA PHE A 79 7.30 -24.16 -9.79
C PHE A 79 8.12 -25.42 -10.08
N LYS A 80 8.02 -25.97 -11.30
CA LYS A 80 8.68 -27.22 -11.73
C LYS A 80 8.45 -28.36 -10.71
N ASP A 81 7.18 -28.59 -10.38
CA ASP A 81 6.72 -29.62 -9.43
C ASP A 81 7.26 -29.48 -7.99
N LYS A 82 7.86 -28.33 -7.67
CA LYS A 82 8.29 -28.00 -6.31
C LYS A 82 7.32 -27.00 -5.70
N GLU A 83 6.65 -27.43 -4.64
CA GLU A 83 5.82 -26.57 -3.83
C GLU A 83 6.67 -25.75 -2.86
N THR A 84 6.30 -24.49 -2.68
CA THR A 84 6.89 -23.59 -1.69
C THR A 84 5.77 -22.94 -0.91
N ALA A 85 5.62 -23.35 0.35
CA ALA A 85 4.68 -22.71 1.27
C ALA A 85 5.22 -21.34 1.72
N VAL A 86 4.35 -20.35 1.74
CA VAL A 86 4.65 -18.98 2.19
C VAL A 86 3.61 -18.60 3.22
N SER A 87 4.02 -18.00 4.33
CA SER A 87 3.09 -17.46 5.33
C SER A 87 3.64 -16.25 6.06
N PHE A 88 2.70 -15.40 6.46
CA PHE A 88 2.90 -14.22 7.30
C PHE A 88 1.93 -14.35 8.45
N ASN A 89 2.42 -14.31 9.68
CA ASN A 89 1.58 -14.38 10.86
C ASN A 89 2.21 -13.62 12.02
N TRP A 90 1.37 -12.96 12.80
CA TRP A 90 1.81 -12.44 14.09
C TRP A 90 2.00 -13.58 15.08
N GLU A 91 2.93 -13.42 16.01
CA GLU A 91 3.19 -14.40 17.09
C GLU A 91 2.09 -14.39 18.15
N ASP A 92 1.57 -13.20 18.45
CA ASP A 92 0.60 -12.97 19.52
C ASP A 92 -0.44 -11.91 19.12
N VAL A 93 -1.38 -11.66 20.03
CA VAL A 93 -2.46 -10.68 19.89
C VAL A 93 -1.94 -9.24 20.00
N ASN A 94 -0.77 -9.04 20.60
CA ASN A 94 -0.15 -7.72 20.76
C ASN A 94 0.58 -7.28 19.48
N HIS A 95 0.77 -8.20 18.53
CA HIS A 95 1.38 -7.95 17.23
C HIS A 95 2.78 -7.32 17.32
N GLU A 96 3.59 -7.75 18.29
CA GLU A 96 4.95 -7.23 18.47
C GLU A 96 5.98 -7.91 17.55
N VAL A 97 5.71 -9.16 17.18
CA VAL A 97 6.60 -10.01 16.40
C VAL A 97 5.85 -10.62 15.21
N LEU A 98 6.29 -10.27 14.01
CA LEU A 98 5.81 -10.86 12.76
C LEU A 98 6.74 -12.00 12.35
N TRP A 99 6.17 -13.18 12.11
CA TRP A 99 6.83 -14.30 11.47
C TRP A 99 6.58 -14.31 9.97
N ILE A 100 7.67 -14.37 9.21
CA ILE A 100 7.67 -14.59 7.77
C ILE A 100 8.31 -15.95 7.51
N ASN A 101 7.52 -16.89 6.98
CA ASN A 101 7.97 -18.24 6.67
C ASN A 101 7.89 -18.49 5.18
N VAL A 102 8.99 -18.98 4.61
CA VAL A 102 9.09 -19.43 3.23
C VAL A 102 9.73 -20.81 3.25
N ASN A 103 8.91 -21.85 3.20
CA ASN A 103 9.33 -23.23 3.40
C ASN A 103 10.17 -23.40 4.70
N ASN A 104 11.43 -23.81 4.60
CA ASN A 104 12.34 -23.99 5.73
C ASN A 104 13.10 -22.70 6.14
N TYR A 105 12.77 -21.55 5.55
CA TYR A 105 13.28 -20.24 5.96
C TYR A 105 12.26 -19.57 6.85
N SER A 106 12.67 -19.15 8.04
CA SER A 106 11.83 -18.43 8.98
C SER A 106 12.54 -17.19 9.50
N LYS A 107 11.86 -16.04 9.43
CA LYS A 107 12.38 -14.76 9.88
C LYS A 107 11.36 -14.06 10.77
N ARG A 108 11.78 -13.78 12.00
CA ARG A 108 11.09 -12.84 12.89
C ARG A 108 11.44 -11.41 12.53
N LEU A 109 10.45 -10.54 12.44
CA LEU A 109 10.59 -9.09 12.42
C LEU A 109 9.96 -8.52 13.68
N ASN A 110 10.66 -7.60 14.35
CA ASN A 110 10.06 -6.82 15.42
C ASN A 110 9.15 -5.72 14.84
N LEU A 111 8.38 -5.06 15.70
CA LEU A 111 7.45 -4.00 15.32
C LEU A 111 8.05 -2.93 14.38
N ALA A 112 9.26 -2.45 14.66
CA ALA A 112 9.91 -1.45 13.80
C ALA A 112 10.25 -2.01 12.41
N GLN A 113 10.72 -3.25 12.34
CA GLN A 113 11.02 -3.92 11.07
C GLN A 113 9.76 -4.24 10.28
N SER A 114 8.69 -4.69 10.95
CA SER A 114 7.40 -4.94 10.30
C SER A 114 6.76 -3.66 9.77
N GLU A 115 6.89 -2.55 10.49
CA GLU A 115 6.38 -1.26 10.01
C GLU A 115 7.14 -0.75 8.79
N ILE A 116 8.46 -0.88 8.78
CA ILE A 116 9.27 -0.58 7.58
C ILE A 116 8.88 -1.47 6.40
N LEU A 117 8.60 -2.76 6.65
CA LEU A 117 8.09 -3.65 5.62
C LEU A 117 6.73 -3.18 5.09
N ARG A 118 5.79 -2.81 5.98
CA ARG A 118 4.45 -2.32 5.62
C ARG A 118 4.53 -1.08 4.73
N LEU A 119 5.30 -0.08 5.13
CA LEU A 119 5.50 1.15 4.36
C LEU A 119 6.13 0.87 2.99
N LEU A 120 7.11 -0.04 2.93
CA LEU A 120 7.72 -0.46 1.66
C LEU A 120 6.73 -1.16 0.74
N LEU A 121 5.93 -2.10 1.26
CA LEU A 121 4.96 -2.84 0.47
C LEU A 121 3.83 -1.94 -0.04
N MET A 122 3.38 -0.98 0.77
CA MET A 122 2.41 0.03 0.36
C MET A 122 2.95 0.88 -0.79
N HIS A 123 4.18 1.40 -0.65
CA HIS A 123 4.87 2.15 -1.71
C HIS A 123 5.00 1.33 -3.00
N LEU A 124 5.46 0.07 -2.89
CA LEU A 124 5.64 -0.82 -4.04
C LEU A 124 4.32 -1.14 -4.74
N LEU A 125 3.25 -1.35 -3.98
CA LEU A 125 1.94 -1.64 -4.53
C LEU A 125 1.42 -0.44 -5.33
N ASP A 126 1.46 0.76 -4.76
CA ASP A 126 1.01 1.99 -5.43
C ASP A 126 1.83 2.24 -6.71
N GLU A 127 3.16 2.12 -6.63
CA GLU A 127 4.04 2.29 -7.77
C GLU A 127 3.74 1.27 -8.88
N LYS A 128 3.47 0.01 -8.52
CA LYS A 128 3.19 -1.05 -9.51
C LYS A 128 1.79 -0.94 -10.09
N ILE A 129 0.77 -0.55 -9.33
CA ILE A 129 -0.56 -0.28 -9.89
C ILE A 129 -0.43 0.81 -10.96
N ILE A 130 0.31 1.88 -10.68
CA ILE A 130 0.57 2.90 -11.69
C ILE A 130 1.33 2.29 -12.87
N ASN A 131 2.50 1.70 -12.68
CA ASN A 131 3.39 1.45 -13.81
C ASN A 131 3.20 0.10 -14.53
N SER A 132 2.53 -0.87 -13.90
CA SER A 132 2.40 -2.24 -14.43
C SER A 132 0.99 -2.62 -14.87
N THR A 133 -0.04 -1.81 -14.55
CA THR A 133 -1.42 -2.05 -15.00
C THR A 133 -1.91 -1.06 -16.05
N PHE A 134 -1.15 -0.01 -16.39
CA PHE A 134 -1.44 0.79 -17.58
C PHE A 134 -1.01 0.04 -18.83
N LEU A 135 -1.96 -0.18 -19.74
CA LEU A 135 -1.74 -0.83 -21.03
C LEU A 135 -0.78 0.03 -21.87
N ASN A 136 0.48 -0.40 -22.03
CA ASN A 136 1.39 0.20 -23.01
C ASN A 136 0.87 -0.12 -24.41
N LYS A 137 0.07 0.80 -24.97
CA LYS A 137 -0.33 0.78 -26.37
C LYS A 137 0.87 1.20 -27.23
N SER A 138 1.83 0.29 -27.42
CA SER A 138 2.92 0.52 -28.37
C SER A 138 3.37 -0.78 -29.03
N ASN A 139 2.57 -1.20 -30.01
CA ASN A 139 3.08 -1.77 -31.24
C ASN A 139 2.34 -1.06 -32.38
N THR A 140 2.80 0.13 -32.76
CA THR A 140 2.68 0.65 -34.13
C THR A 140 3.69 1.77 -34.31
N ASP A 141 4.36 1.69 -35.45
CA ASP A 141 5.46 2.50 -35.95
C ASP A 141 5.32 4.03 -35.84
N GLY A 142 6.49 4.66 -35.88
CA GLY A 142 6.71 6.05 -35.51
C GLY A 142 5.85 7.09 -36.23
N LEU A 143 5.59 8.17 -35.50
CA LEU A 143 5.34 9.53 -36.00
C LEU A 143 5.37 10.50 -34.80
N LYS A 144 6.40 11.35 -34.81
CA LYS A 144 6.46 12.77 -34.37
C LYS A 144 5.70 13.21 -33.10
N GLU A 145 6.46 13.90 -32.26
CA GLU A 145 6.04 14.82 -31.20
C GLU A 145 4.59 15.35 -31.33
N ARG A 146 3.74 14.97 -30.37
CA ARG A 146 2.63 15.82 -29.93
C ARG A 146 2.48 15.74 -28.42
N ASN A 147 2.74 16.89 -27.79
CA ASN A 147 2.24 17.24 -26.46
C ASN A 147 0.74 16.95 -26.37
N GLN A 148 0.32 15.90 -25.67
CA GLN A 148 -1.05 15.78 -25.19
C GLN A 148 -1.07 15.19 -23.78
N LYS A 149 -1.42 16.07 -22.84
CA LYS A 149 -2.01 15.73 -21.55
C LYS A 149 -3.27 14.92 -21.81
N ASN A 150 -3.25 13.62 -21.52
CA ASN A 150 -4.45 12.82 -21.35
C ASN A 150 -4.30 12.06 -20.03
N TYR A 151 -4.83 12.66 -18.97
CA TYR A 151 -5.10 11.98 -17.72
C TYR A 151 -6.25 10.99 -17.97
N PHE A 152 -6.00 9.71 -17.74
CA PHE A 152 -7.05 8.69 -17.66
C PHE A 152 -7.93 8.99 -16.44
N GLN A 153 -9.20 9.28 -16.69
CA GLN A 153 -10.28 9.27 -15.71
C GLN A 153 -10.53 7.81 -15.35
N LEU A 154 -10.11 7.40 -14.15
CA LEU A 154 -10.46 6.10 -13.58
C LEU A 154 -11.85 6.23 -12.98
N ASP A 155 -12.86 5.74 -13.70
CA ASP A 155 -14.18 5.50 -13.11
C ASP A 155 -14.05 4.47 -11.99
N GLU A 156 -14.70 4.76 -10.87
CA GLU A 156 -14.63 4.03 -9.61
C GLU A 156 -15.03 2.55 -9.77
N ILE A 157 -14.08 1.63 -9.62
CA ILE A 157 -14.39 0.21 -9.37
C ILE A 157 -14.68 0.08 -7.88
N ASN A 158 -15.97 0.08 -7.53
CA ASN A 158 -16.48 -0.20 -6.19
C ASN A 158 -16.10 -1.61 -5.74
N PHE A 159 -15.19 -1.73 -4.76
CA PHE A 159 -15.10 -2.93 -3.93
C PHE A 159 -16.13 -2.83 -2.80
N PRO A 160 -17.02 -3.83 -2.61
CA PRO A 160 -18.01 -3.78 -1.55
C PRO A 160 -17.33 -4.02 -0.20
N LEU A 161 -17.20 -2.95 0.59
CA LEU A 161 -16.99 -3.08 2.03
C LEU A 161 -18.32 -3.46 2.66
N ASN A 162 -18.30 -4.57 3.40
CA ASN A 162 -19.44 -5.14 4.08
C ASN A 162 -19.88 -4.19 5.21
N ASP A 163 -20.83 -3.31 4.90
CA ASP A 163 -21.54 -2.49 5.89
C ASP A 163 -22.43 -3.39 6.74
N GLN A 164 -22.00 -3.66 7.96
CA GLN A 164 -22.91 -4.01 9.03
C GLN A 164 -22.80 -2.97 10.15
N ASN A 165 -23.94 -2.28 10.30
CA ASN A 165 -24.41 -1.53 11.46
C ASN A 165 -24.01 -0.05 11.57
N PHE A 166 -24.79 0.81 10.91
CA PHE A 166 -25.36 1.99 11.57
C PHE A 166 -26.81 2.21 11.09
N HIS A 167 -27.75 1.97 12.00
CA HIS A 167 -29.17 2.30 11.84
C HIS A 167 -29.43 3.74 12.29
N HIS A 168 -30.43 4.36 11.64
CA HIS A 168 -31.15 5.60 11.96
C HIS A 168 -30.45 6.95 11.66
N GLU A 169 -31.08 7.95 11.06
CA GLU A 169 -32.52 8.23 10.86
C GLU A 169 -32.67 9.24 9.70
N TYR A 170 -33.68 9.04 8.85
CA TYR A 170 -34.12 10.04 7.87
C TYR A 170 -34.80 11.20 8.60
N SER A 171 -34.29 12.42 8.43
CA SER A 171 -35.07 13.63 8.61
C SER A 171 -34.88 14.55 7.41
N ASN A 172 -36.00 14.85 6.75
CA ASN A 172 -36.11 15.78 5.64
C ASN A 172 -35.91 17.21 6.15
N ALA A 173 -34.97 17.97 5.58
CA ALA A 173 -35.04 19.42 5.51
C ALA A 173 -34.10 19.99 4.44
N ALA A 174 -34.71 20.67 3.46
CA ALA A 174 -34.16 21.70 2.57
C ALA A 174 -32.99 21.31 1.63
N GLU A 175 -33.35 21.18 0.35
CA GLU A 175 -32.44 21.23 -0.80
C GLU A 175 -31.65 22.55 -0.81
N THR A 176 -30.35 22.46 -0.58
CA THR A 176 -29.36 23.37 -1.17
C THR A 176 -28.45 22.54 -2.06
N PRO A 177 -28.06 23.03 -3.25
CA PRO A 177 -27.15 22.28 -4.12
C PRO A 177 -25.81 22.20 -3.41
N ASN A 178 -25.49 21.05 -2.82
CA ASN A 178 -24.25 20.87 -2.06
C ASN A 178 -23.04 21.01 -3.00
N ASP A 179 -22.47 22.21 -3.03
CA ASP A 179 -21.24 22.56 -3.74
C ASP A 179 -20.01 22.04 -2.98
N THR A 180 -20.03 20.76 -2.62
CA THR A 180 -18.98 20.07 -1.84
C THR A 180 -18.47 18.86 -2.60
N SER A 181 -17.16 18.66 -2.61
CA SER A 181 -16.53 17.46 -3.16
C SER A 181 -15.94 16.61 -2.06
N ASN A 182 -15.94 15.30 -2.30
CA ASN A 182 -15.36 14.33 -1.40
C ASN A 182 -13.90 14.08 -1.75
N LEU A 183 -12.99 14.28 -0.78
CA LEU A 183 -11.57 14.01 -0.93
C LEU A 183 -11.09 13.09 0.18
N TYR A 184 -10.14 12.22 -0.14
CA TYR A 184 -9.46 11.41 0.85
C TYR A 184 -8.16 12.09 1.26
N GLY A 185 -7.90 12.13 2.56
CA GLY A 185 -6.66 12.64 3.12
C GLY A 185 -6.42 12.13 4.54
N SER A 186 -5.26 12.47 5.08
CA SER A 186 -4.88 12.17 6.46
C SER A 186 -4.63 13.45 7.23
N ILE A 187 -5.13 13.56 8.45
CA ILE A 187 -4.85 14.73 9.30
C ILE A 187 -3.40 14.63 9.78
N ILE A 188 -2.61 15.65 9.50
CA ILE A 188 -1.22 15.75 9.97
C ILE A 188 -1.05 16.84 11.04
N GLY A 189 -1.97 17.81 11.08
CA GLY A 189 -1.99 18.88 12.09
C GLY A 189 -3.38 19.50 12.25
N GLU A 190 -3.63 20.15 13.38
CA GLU A 190 -4.90 20.81 13.66
C GLU A 190 -4.68 22.07 14.50
N THR A 191 -5.47 23.09 14.22
CA THR A 191 -5.59 24.32 15.01
C THR A 191 -7.05 24.48 15.46
N GLU A 192 -7.36 25.53 16.23
CA GLU A 192 -8.75 25.82 16.60
C GLU A 192 -9.67 25.98 15.38
N LYS A 193 -9.17 26.55 14.27
CA LYS A 193 -9.99 26.96 13.12
C LYS A 193 -9.75 26.16 11.82
N ALA A 194 -8.66 25.42 11.72
CA ALA A 194 -8.30 24.70 10.50
C ALA A 194 -7.61 23.36 10.79
N VAL A 195 -7.73 22.44 9.84
CA VAL A 195 -7.07 21.13 9.84
C VAL A 195 -6.07 21.10 8.70
N LEU A 196 -4.85 20.68 8.97
CA LEU A 196 -3.85 20.40 7.95
C LEU A 196 -4.06 18.96 7.47
N ILE A 197 -4.49 18.84 6.23
CA ILE A 197 -4.80 17.57 5.59
C ILE A 197 -3.73 17.29 4.55
N ASP A 198 -3.09 16.14 4.69
CA ASP A 198 -2.24 15.56 3.65
C ASP A 198 -3.13 14.86 2.62
N PHE A 199 -3.31 15.50 1.48
CA PHE A 199 -3.89 14.89 0.29
C PHE A 199 -2.76 14.23 -0.53
N ILE A 200 -3.06 13.16 -1.27
CA ILE A 200 -2.11 12.33 -2.05
C ILE A 200 -1.01 13.12 -2.82
N LYS A 201 -1.26 14.39 -3.17
CA LYS A 201 -0.34 15.24 -3.94
C LYS A 201 0.08 16.52 -3.22
N LYS A 202 -0.51 16.88 -2.07
CA LYS A 202 -0.36 18.20 -1.44
C LYS A 202 -0.88 18.22 0.00
N GLU A 203 -0.11 18.83 0.90
CA GLU A 203 -0.56 19.19 2.24
C GLU A 203 -1.24 20.56 2.22
N GLU A 204 -2.45 20.66 2.76
CA GLU A 204 -3.21 21.92 2.77
C GLU A 204 -3.98 22.19 4.04
N TRP A 205 -4.01 23.45 4.45
CA TRP A 205 -4.82 23.91 5.58
C TRP A 205 -6.27 24.15 5.13
N ILE A 206 -7.19 23.34 5.63
CA ILE A 206 -8.61 23.43 5.34
C ILE A 206 -9.34 24.01 6.56
N PRO A 207 -10.09 25.12 6.42
CA PRO A 207 -10.93 25.63 7.49
C PRO A 207 -11.96 24.58 7.94
N LYS A 208 -12.14 24.40 9.25
CA LYS A 208 -13.11 23.42 9.78
C LYS A 208 -14.54 23.73 9.34
N SER A 209 -14.87 25.00 9.18
CA SER A 209 -16.16 25.48 8.69
C SER A 209 -16.43 25.14 7.22
N ALA A 210 -15.44 24.61 6.51
CA ALA A 210 -15.56 24.20 5.12
C ALA A 210 -15.61 22.69 4.94
N ILE A 211 -15.58 21.93 6.04
CA ILE A 211 -15.69 20.49 6.07
C ILE A 211 -17.09 20.17 6.60
N ASP A 212 -17.94 19.62 5.75
CA ASP A 212 -19.36 19.43 6.05
C ASP A 212 -19.64 18.11 6.77
N ASN A 213 -18.72 17.14 6.66
CA ASN A 213 -18.86 15.84 7.31
C ASN A 213 -18.12 15.79 8.66
N LYS A 214 -18.60 14.92 9.55
CA LYS A 214 -17.84 14.53 10.73
C LYS A 214 -16.63 13.71 10.30
N TYR A 215 -15.47 14.00 10.88
CA TYR A 215 -14.21 13.32 10.64
C TYR A 215 -13.54 12.95 11.97
N LEU A 216 -12.72 11.91 11.94
CA LEU A 216 -11.92 11.46 13.08
C LEU A 216 -10.74 12.41 13.28
N GLN A 217 -10.66 13.07 14.43
CA GLN A 217 -9.55 13.98 14.79
C GLN A 217 -8.23 13.25 15.13
N GLN A 218 -8.05 12.03 14.64
CA GLN A 218 -6.86 11.22 14.84
C GLN A 218 -5.86 11.48 13.71
N LYS A 219 -4.58 11.68 14.08
CA LYS A 219 -3.52 11.95 13.11
C LYS A 219 -3.19 10.70 12.29
N ASN A 220 -2.79 10.91 11.04
CA ASN A 220 -2.29 9.90 10.10
C ASN A 220 -3.30 8.79 9.75
N ILE A 221 -4.60 9.02 9.96
CA ILE A 221 -5.66 8.12 9.50
C ILE A 221 -6.24 8.66 8.20
N LYS A 222 -6.17 7.84 7.16
CA LYS A 222 -6.78 8.13 5.87
C LYS A 222 -8.30 8.07 6.01
N GLN A 223 -8.96 9.18 5.71
CA GLN A 223 -10.40 9.30 5.85
C GLN A 223 -10.96 10.23 4.78
N LYS A 224 -12.29 10.21 4.65
CA LYS A 224 -13.04 11.01 3.69
C LYS A 224 -13.39 12.37 4.30
N PHE A 225 -13.19 13.44 3.54
CA PHE A 225 -13.60 14.80 3.86
C PHE A 225 -14.53 15.32 2.78
N SER A 226 -15.69 15.84 3.16
CA SER A 226 -16.63 16.54 2.29
C SER A 226 -16.32 18.04 2.42
N ILE A 227 -15.64 18.61 1.42
CA ILE A 227 -15.10 19.97 1.49
C ILE A 227 -15.76 20.86 0.42
N ASN A 228 -16.07 22.10 0.80
CA ASN A 228 -16.61 23.12 -0.11
C ASN A 228 -15.74 23.34 -1.37
N ASN A 229 -16.36 23.28 -2.54
CA ASN A 229 -15.71 23.34 -3.85
C ASN A 229 -14.95 24.63 -4.10
N TRP A 230 -15.41 25.78 -3.58
CA TRP A 230 -14.70 27.04 -3.75
C TRP A 230 -13.31 27.05 -3.08
N ILE A 231 -13.16 26.36 -1.94
CA ILE A 231 -11.85 26.19 -1.28
C ILE A 231 -10.99 25.24 -2.10
N LEU A 232 -11.58 24.14 -2.57
CA LEU A 232 -10.85 23.16 -3.35
C LEU A 232 -10.35 23.74 -4.69
N LYS A 233 -11.16 24.56 -5.37
CA LYS A 233 -10.77 25.30 -6.58
C LYS A 233 -9.66 26.30 -6.28
N LYS A 234 -9.80 27.07 -5.19
CA LYS A 234 -8.77 28.04 -4.76
C LYS A 234 -7.41 27.37 -4.47
N LEU A 235 -7.43 26.15 -3.94
CA LEU A 235 -6.24 25.37 -3.61
C LEU A 235 -5.71 24.52 -4.78
N ASN A 236 -6.36 24.56 -5.94
CA ASN A 236 -6.12 23.70 -7.12
C ASN A 236 -6.21 22.20 -6.78
N LEU A 237 -7.09 21.84 -5.86
CA LEU A 237 -7.39 20.45 -5.48
C LEU A 237 -8.49 19.84 -6.36
N ILE A 238 -9.34 20.68 -6.95
CA ILE A 238 -10.31 20.31 -8.01
C ILE A 238 -10.27 21.36 -9.13
N LEU A 239 -10.76 21.00 -10.32
CA LEU A 239 -10.84 21.87 -11.50
C LEU A 239 -12.03 22.85 -11.43
#